data_AF-A0A8J6TIY1-F1
#
_entry.id   AF-A0A8J6TIY1-F1
#
_cell.length_a   1.000
_cell.length_b   1.000
_cell.length_c   1.000
_cell.angle_alpha   90.00
_cell.angle_beta   90.00
_cell.angle_gamma   90.00
#
_symmetry.space_group_name_H-M   'P 1'
#
loop_
_entity.id
_entity.type
_entity.pdbx_description
1 polymer ?
#
loop_
_entity_poly.entity_id
_entity_poly.type
_entity_poly.pdbx_seq_one_letter_code
_entity_poly.pdbx_strand_id
1 'polypeptide(L)'
;MPLNLFKGTSKPNKKPAKKPNLNHPKSSPDQQKKRYAAAVEFLEVFQGRMPLVGGKPHAGTVLSVAARLAGTSQFRAINKKDVDPGVVVLSEEVNQAYPKLLKLFAFYCKKNGIDVMAKRIMTEFPEKDRPLMDLTQTQTEYQHTYNEIMKKHGLNYLESAQAGMIICSIIFGYHCIKNKDIDPYVATGIVAMGVVEGAKTSPVSLDAKPIDSPSQAVPANDSRFVIGEISVVIQDVQKNGGQYTLLNPMVEAKLKEANIDPQVVYIQGLKTQLEEKVSRVDFINMDIDEILGQKQKDDLPVHVFLAFWLDKEAVGYGYQRSGNSWVLKK
;
A
#
# COMPACT_ATOMS: atom_id res chain seq x y z
N MET A 1 19.54 3.69 10.68
CA MET A 1 19.94 4.94 9.98
C MET A 1 18.95 5.21 8.87
N PRO A 2 18.36 6.42 8.75
CA PRO A 2 17.37 6.70 7.71
C PRO A 2 18.02 6.73 6.32
N LEU A 3 17.45 5.96 5.37
CA LEU A 3 17.83 5.99 3.96
C LEU A 3 17.42 7.35 3.36
N ASN A 4 18.37 8.28 3.26
CA ASN A 4 18.14 9.56 2.59
C ASN A 4 18.35 9.38 1.08
N LEU A 5 17.26 9.26 0.31
CA LEU A 5 17.33 9.13 -1.17
C LEU A 5 17.99 10.34 -1.86
N PHE A 6 18.17 11.46 -1.14
CA PHE A 6 18.48 12.77 -1.72
C PHE A 6 19.73 13.51 -1.21
N LYS A 7 20.62 12.90 -0.40
CA LYS A 7 21.93 13.55 -0.14
C LYS A 7 22.91 13.28 -1.26
N GLY A 8 23.00 14.23 -2.20
CA GLY A 8 23.98 14.21 -3.28
C GLY A 8 23.62 15.09 -4.47
N THR A 9 23.21 16.34 -4.26
CA THR A 9 23.18 17.35 -5.34
C THR A 9 24.36 18.31 -5.15
N SER A 10 25.46 18.01 -5.84
CA SER A 10 26.46 19.02 -6.15
C SER A 10 25.80 20.17 -6.92
N LYS A 11 26.07 21.40 -6.49
CA LYS A 11 25.55 22.65 -7.10
C LYS A 11 25.70 22.63 -8.63
N PRO A 12 24.64 22.89 -9.43
CA PRO A 12 24.81 23.09 -10.86
C PRO A 12 25.43 24.47 -11.10
N ASN A 13 26.59 24.45 -11.76
CA ASN A 13 27.28 25.63 -12.24
C ASN A 13 26.40 26.37 -13.27
N LYS A 14 26.31 27.70 -13.15
CA LYS A 14 25.44 28.58 -13.95
C LYS A 14 25.86 28.59 -15.43
N LYS A 15 24.96 28.18 -16.33
CA LYS A 15 24.67 28.87 -17.61
C LYS A 15 23.18 28.73 -17.94
N PRO A 16 22.49 29.78 -18.44
CA PRO A 16 21.06 29.72 -18.68
C PRO A 16 20.78 28.92 -19.96
N ALA A 17 20.32 27.67 -19.81
CA ALA A 17 19.80 26.91 -20.93
C ALA A 17 18.46 27.51 -21.36
N LYS A 18 18.35 27.84 -22.66
CA LYS A 18 17.14 28.29 -23.36
C LYS A 18 15.90 27.51 -22.87
N LYS A 19 14.88 28.24 -22.42
CA LYS A 19 13.55 27.69 -22.08
C LYS A 19 12.99 26.93 -23.29
N PRO A 20 12.81 25.61 -23.24
CA PRO A 20 12.25 24.85 -24.36
C PRO A 20 10.72 24.92 -24.36
N ASN A 21 10.20 25.10 -25.56
CA ASN A 21 8.81 25.34 -25.95
C ASN A 21 7.87 24.20 -25.53
N LEU A 22 6.72 24.55 -24.94
CA LEU A 22 5.69 23.64 -24.41
C LEU A 22 4.78 23.13 -25.54
N ASN A 23 4.87 21.84 -25.90
CA ASN A 23 3.85 21.20 -26.74
C ASN A 23 3.52 19.77 -26.26
N HIS A 24 2.63 19.69 -25.27
CA HIS A 24 1.55 18.70 -25.13
C HIS A 24 0.53 19.28 -24.12
N PRO A 25 -0.77 18.96 -24.22
CA PRO A 25 -1.85 19.94 -24.15
C PRO A 25 -1.82 20.81 -22.87
N LYS A 26 -1.56 22.12 -23.07
CA LYS A 26 -1.97 23.27 -22.24
C LYS A 26 -1.80 23.17 -20.70
N SER A 27 -0.79 22.51 -20.14
CA SER A 27 -0.50 22.74 -18.71
C SER A 27 0.34 24.02 -18.56
N SER A 28 -0.15 25.01 -17.80
CA SER A 28 0.63 26.21 -17.51
C SER A 28 1.91 25.85 -16.75
N PRO A 29 2.97 26.66 -16.84
CA PRO A 29 4.17 26.46 -16.01
C PRO A 29 3.86 26.32 -14.52
N ASP A 30 2.83 27.01 -14.03
CA ASP A 30 2.44 26.94 -12.63
C ASP A 30 1.73 25.62 -12.28
N GLN A 31 0.90 25.07 -13.18
CA GLN A 31 0.35 23.72 -13.01
C GLN A 31 1.47 22.67 -12.97
N GLN A 32 2.49 22.80 -13.82
CA GLN A 32 3.64 21.89 -13.80
C GLN A 32 4.41 21.97 -12.48
N LYS A 33 4.60 23.18 -11.92
CA LYS A 33 5.21 23.36 -10.60
C LYS A 33 4.39 22.69 -9.50
N LYS A 34 3.07 22.88 -9.48
CA LYS A 34 2.18 22.26 -8.48
C LYS A 34 2.25 20.74 -8.52
N ARG A 35 2.18 20.13 -9.72
CA ARG A 35 2.31 18.67 -9.88
C ARG A 35 3.66 18.15 -9.40
N TYR A 36 4.74 18.87 -9.71
CA TYR A 36 6.07 18.48 -9.24
C TYR A 36 6.21 18.62 -7.72
N ALA A 37 5.69 19.70 -7.12
CA ALA A 37 5.70 19.90 -5.67
C ALA A 37 4.91 18.80 -4.95
N ALA A 38 3.70 18.48 -5.43
CA ALA A 38 2.90 17.37 -4.90
C ALA A 38 3.61 16.01 -5.04
N ALA A 39 4.28 15.78 -6.17
CA ALA A 39 5.05 14.56 -6.39
C ALA A 39 6.21 14.41 -5.39
N VAL A 40 6.95 15.49 -5.11
CA VAL A 40 8.04 15.48 -4.13
C VAL A 40 7.50 15.26 -2.71
N GLU A 41 6.42 15.95 -2.33
CA GLU A 41 5.80 15.76 -1.01
C GLU A 41 5.28 14.32 -0.83
N PHE A 42 4.65 13.74 -1.85
CA PHE A 42 4.22 12.35 -1.77
C PHE A 42 5.40 11.38 -1.64
N LEU A 43 6.53 11.63 -2.33
CA LEU A 43 7.73 10.79 -2.21
C LEU A 43 8.31 10.77 -0.79
N GLU A 44 8.15 11.84 -0.01
CA GLU A 44 8.56 11.89 1.40
C GLU A 44 7.71 10.96 2.27
N VAL A 45 6.38 11.03 2.12
CA VAL A 45 5.47 10.08 2.78
C VAL A 45 5.77 8.65 2.35
N PHE A 46 5.94 8.46 1.05
CA PHE A 46 6.12 7.14 0.48
C PHE A 46 7.37 6.45 1.02
N GLN A 47 8.48 7.18 1.23
CA GLN A 47 9.69 6.66 1.86
C GLN A 47 9.47 6.13 3.28
N GLY A 48 8.59 6.76 4.06
CA GLY A 48 8.33 6.35 5.44
C GLY A 48 7.54 5.05 5.58
N ARG A 49 6.84 4.62 4.53
CA ARG A 49 5.89 3.50 4.56
C ARG A 49 6.17 2.41 3.52
N MET A 50 7.33 2.46 2.90
CA MET A 50 7.66 1.62 1.76
C MET A 50 8.04 0.20 2.19
N PRO A 51 7.51 -0.86 1.53
CA PRO A 51 8.00 -2.21 1.73
C PRO A 51 9.49 -2.31 1.39
N LEU A 52 10.29 -2.78 2.36
CA LEU A 52 11.72 -2.98 2.20
C LEU A 52 12.04 -4.46 1.99
N VAL A 53 12.88 -4.75 0.98
CA VAL A 53 13.50 -6.07 0.77
C VAL A 53 15.01 -5.91 0.96
N GLY A 54 15.60 -6.67 1.89
CA GLY A 54 17.00 -6.50 2.26
C GLY A 54 17.36 -5.09 2.75
N GLY A 55 16.44 -4.39 3.41
CA GLY A 55 16.62 -3.02 3.89
C GLY A 55 16.57 -1.94 2.82
N LYS A 56 16.17 -2.26 1.58
CA LYS A 56 16.05 -1.32 0.46
C LYS A 56 14.63 -1.32 -0.11
N PRO A 57 14.16 -0.18 -0.66
CA PRO A 57 12.98 -0.11 -1.49
C PRO A 57 12.93 -1.20 -2.55
N HIS A 58 11.87 -2.00 -2.57
CA HIS A 58 11.70 -3.01 -3.62
C HIS A 58 11.23 -2.36 -4.94
N ALA A 59 12.10 -2.34 -5.96
CA ALA A 59 11.94 -1.58 -7.20
C ALA A 59 10.58 -1.78 -7.88
N GLY A 60 10.16 -3.03 -8.06
CA GLY A 60 8.89 -3.34 -8.71
C GLY A 60 7.67 -2.84 -7.93
N THR A 61 7.69 -2.95 -6.61
CA THR A 61 6.58 -2.51 -5.75
C THR A 61 6.46 -0.99 -5.73
N VAL A 62 7.59 -0.28 -5.69
CA VAL A 62 7.53 1.19 -5.61
C VAL A 62 7.06 1.82 -6.91
N LEU A 63 7.47 1.23 -8.04
CA LEU A 63 6.99 1.63 -9.36
C LEU A 63 5.50 1.32 -9.51
N SER A 64 5.05 0.12 -9.11
CA SER A 64 3.65 -0.27 -9.25
C SER A 64 2.72 0.56 -8.38
N VAL A 65 3.11 0.91 -7.15
CA VAL A 65 2.29 1.74 -6.25
C VAL A 65 2.01 3.10 -6.89
N ALA A 66 3.05 3.82 -7.33
CA ALA A 66 2.89 5.13 -7.96
C ALA A 66 2.06 5.04 -9.25
N ALA A 67 2.27 4.00 -10.06
CA ALA A 67 1.54 3.77 -11.29
C ALA A 67 0.05 3.48 -11.05
N ARG A 68 -0.28 2.64 -10.06
CA ARG A 68 -1.65 2.30 -9.68
C ARG A 68 -2.41 3.48 -9.09
N LEU A 69 -1.77 4.31 -8.27
CA LEU A 69 -2.39 5.53 -7.75
C LEU A 69 -2.67 6.54 -8.87
N ALA A 70 -1.78 6.64 -9.84
CA ALA A 70 -1.98 7.47 -11.03
C ALA A 70 -3.15 6.95 -11.88
N GLY A 71 -3.21 5.65 -12.15
CA GLY A 71 -4.32 4.99 -12.83
C GLY A 71 -5.63 5.18 -12.09
N THR A 72 -5.63 4.97 -10.77
CA THR A 72 -6.79 5.16 -9.89
C THR A 72 -7.31 6.60 -9.94
N SER A 73 -6.42 7.58 -9.93
CA SER A 73 -6.80 8.99 -10.10
C SER A 73 -7.42 9.24 -11.47
N GLN A 74 -6.89 8.62 -12.53
CA GLN A 74 -7.49 8.70 -13.85
C GLN A 74 -8.88 8.02 -13.91
N PHE A 75 -9.06 6.88 -13.26
CA PHE A 75 -10.37 6.24 -13.13
C PHE A 75 -11.37 7.22 -12.52
N ARG A 76 -11.04 7.83 -11.37
CA ARG A 76 -11.91 8.81 -10.69
C ARG A 76 -12.18 10.07 -11.52
N ALA A 77 -11.27 10.45 -12.41
CA ALA A 77 -11.46 11.59 -13.30
C ALA A 77 -12.49 11.31 -14.42
N ILE A 78 -12.59 10.07 -14.88
CA ILE A 78 -13.38 9.66 -16.05
C ILE A 78 -14.72 9.06 -15.61
N ASN A 79 -14.69 8.16 -14.63
CA ASN A 79 -15.85 7.43 -14.16
C ASN A 79 -16.50 8.20 -13.01
N LYS A 80 -17.65 8.81 -13.30
CA LYS A 80 -18.48 9.55 -12.33
C LYS A 80 -19.64 8.73 -11.75
N LYS A 81 -19.80 7.49 -12.20
CA LYS A 81 -20.84 6.58 -11.72
C LYS A 81 -20.29 5.79 -10.53
N ASP A 82 -21.14 5.52 -9.56
CA ASP A 82 -20.82 4.57 -8.50
C ASP A 82 -20.75 3.17 -9.10
N VAL A 83 -19.57 2.58 -8.99
CA VAL A 83 -19.27 1.21 -9.42
C VAL A 83 -18.63 0.53 -8.22
N ASP A 84 -19.09 -0.68 -7.89
CA ASP A 84 -18.57 -1.41 -6.73
C ASP A 84 -17.04 -1.57 -6.81
N PRO A 85 -16.32 -1.40 -5.69
CA PRO A 85 -14.86 -1.55 -5.66
C PRO A 85 -14.39 -2.90 -6.21
N GLY A 86 -13.27 -2.92 -6.93
CA GLY A 86 -12.69 -4.12 -7.52
C GLY A 86 -13.32 -4.53 -8.86
N VAL A 87 -14.43 -3.93 -9.27
CA VAL A 87 -15.04 -4.21 -10.58
C VAL A 87 -14.19 -3.63 -11.70
N VAL A 88 -13.91 -4.45 -12.72
CA VAL A 88 -13.23 -4.03 -13.94
C VAL A 88 -14.20 -3.27 -14.84
N VAL A 89 -13.85 -2.03 -15.19
CA VAL A 89 -14.61 -1.15 -16.08
C VAL A 89 -13.88 -1.04 -17.41
N LEU A 90 -14.47 -1.61 -18.45
CA LEU A 90 -13.97 -1.54 -19.82
C LEU A 90 -14.74 -0.48 -20.60
N SER A 91 -14.33 0.78 -20.46
CA SER A 91 -14.88 1.89 -21.25
C SER A 91 -13.90 2.39 -22.31
N GLU A 92 -14.44 2.94 -23.39
CA GLU A 92 -13.64 3.54 -24.46
C GLU A 92 -12.84 4.74 -23.94
N GLU A 93 -13.42 5.52 -23.04
CA GLU A 93 -12.76 6.68 -22.43
C GLU A 93 -11.52 6.26 -21.64
N VAL A 94 -11.61 5.19 -20.86
CA VAL A 94 -10.46 4.63 -20.14
C VAL A 94 -9.41 4.13 -21.12
N ASN A 95 -9.81 3.38 -22.16
CA ASN A 95 -8.89 2.86 -23.18
C ASN A 95 -8.13 3.98 -23.92
N GLN A 96 -8.74 5.14 -24.10
CA GLN A 96 -8.10 6.30 -24.72
C GLN A 96 -7.26 7.15 -23.75
N ALA A 97 -7.55 7.09 -22.45
CA ALA A 97 -6.94 7.96 -21.47
C ALA A 97 -5.61 7.42 -20.92
N TYR A 98 -5.51 6.14 -20.58
CA TYR A 98 -4.28 5.60 -19.98
C TYR A 98 -3.05 5.68 -20.91
N PRO A 99 -3.15 5.52 -22.25
CA PRO A 99 -1.99 5.70 -23.13
C PRO A 99 -1.41 7.12 -23.07
N LYS A 100 -2.23 8.13 -22.71
CA LYS A 100 -1.76 9.51 -22.54
C LYS A 100 -0.87 9.66 -21.31
N LEU A 101 -1.15 8.91 -20.23
CA LEU A 101 -0.29 8.86 -19.04
C LEU A 101 1.03 8.17 -19.36
N LEU A 102 1.00 7.05 -20.09
CA LEU A 102 2.23 6.35 -20.47
C LEU A 102 3.13 7.19 -21.39
N LYS A 103 2.54 7.96 -22.31
CA LYS A 103 3.29 8.95 -23.12
C LYS A 103 3.94 10.02 -22.25
N LEU A 104 3.26 10.49 -21.20
CA LEU A 104 3.82 11.47 -20.26
C LEU A 104 4.99 10.87 -19.46
N PHE A 105 4.85 9.65 -18.95
CA PHE A 105 5.93 8.92 -18.30
C PHE A 105 7.14 8.73 -19.24
N ALA A 106 6.90 8.27 -20.46
CA ALA A 106 7.94 8.08 -21.46
C ALA A 106 8.67 9.39 -21.80
N PHE A 107 7.94 10.51 -21.88
CA PHE A 107 8.54 11.82 -22.07
C PHE A 107 9.50 12.20 -20.94
N TYR A 108 9.13 11.98 -19.67
CA TYR A 108 10.03 12.24 -18.55
C TYR A 108 11.25 11.31 -18.53
N CYS A 109 11.07 10.02 -18.85
CA CYS A 109 12.18 9.08 -18.95
C CYS A 109 13.15 9.46 -20.07
N LYS A 110 12.64 9.88 -21.23
CA LYS A 110 13.44 10.32 -22.37
C LYS A 110 14.26 11.57 -22.06
N LYS A 111 13.71 12.50 -21.28
CA LYS A 111 14.47 13.66 -20.75
C LYS A 111 15.64 13.26 -19.87
N ASN A 112 15.55 12.11 -19.20
CA ASN A 112 16.60 11.53 -18.39
C ASN A 112 17.49 10.54 -19.16
N GLY A 113 17.37 10.49 -20.50
CA GLY A 113 18.25 9.74 -21.39
C GLY A 113 17.82 8.30 -21.69
N ILE A 114 16.63 7.86 -21.27
CA ILE A 114 16.13 6.49 -21.56
C ILE A 114 14.89 6.56 -22.45
N ASP A 115 14.97 6.00 -23.65
CA ASP A 115 13.80 5.78 -24.51
C ASP A 115 13.10 4.47 -24.14
N VAL A 116 12.19 4.57 -23.17
CA VAL A 116 11.42 3.43 -22.63
C VAL A 116 10.44 2.83 -23.65
N MET A 117 10.12 3.54 -24.73
CA MET A 117 9.22 3.07 -25.78
C MET A 117 9.97 2.40 -26.94
N ALA A 118 11.30 2.31 -26.88
CA ALA A 118 12.12 1.71 -27.94
C ALA A 118 11.95 0.19 -28.08
N LYS A 119 11.41 -0.48 -27.05
CA LYS A 119 11.11 -1.92 -27.06
C LYS A 119 9.65 -2.16 -26.71
N ARG A 120 9.16 -3.35 -27.04
CA ARG A 120 7.83 -3.81 -26.64
C ARG A 120 7.74 -3.81 -25.10
N ILE A 121 6.61 -3.31 -24.59
CA ILE A 121 6.29 -3.33 -23.17
C ILE A 121 6.22 -4.80 -22.70
N MET A 122 6.99 -5.12 -21.66
CA MET A 122 6.97 -6.44 -21.03
C MET A 122 5.74 -6.59 -20.15
N THR A 123 5.07 -7.73 -20.22
CA THR A 123 3.91 -8.08 -19.38
C THR A 123 4.21 -9.20 -18.40
N GLU A 124 5.36 -9.85 -18.54
CA GLU A 124 5.88 -10.86 -17.63
C GLU A 124 7.14 -10.32 -16.98
N PHE A 125 7.21 -10.41 -15.65
CA PHE A 125 8.28 -9.85 -14.85
C PHE A 125 9.04 -10.97 -14.12
N PRO A 126 10.38 -10.88 -14.03
CA PRO A 126 11.16 -11.75 -13.16
C PRO A 126 10.62 -11.72 -11.73
N GLU A 127 10.66 -12.86 -11.03
CA GLU A 127 10.11 -12.98 -9.66
C GLU A 127 10.67 -11.90 -8.72
N LYS A 128 11.98 -11.65 -8.81
CA LYS A 128 12.70 -10.64 -8.01
C LYS A 128 12.24 -9.20 -8.24
N ASP A 129 11.53 -8.92 -9.33
CA ASP A 129 11.06 -7.59 -9.73
C ASP A 129 9.53 -7.50 -9.67
N ARG A 130 8.83 -8.59 -9.35
CA ARG A 130 7.36 -8.62 -9.33
C ARG A 130 6.84 -7.75 -8.18
N PRO A 131 5.86 -6.86 -8.42
CA PRO A 131 5.20 -6.12 -7.35
C PRO A 131 4.73 -7.03 -6.20
N LEU A 132 5.07 -6.66 -4.97
CA LEU A 132 4.76 -7.42 -3.75
C LEU A 132 3.43 -7.01 -3.11
N MET A 133 2.84 -5.92 -3.61
CA MET A 133 1.51 -5.46 -3.25
C MET A 133 0.60 -5.68 -4.44
N ASP A 134 -0.67 -5.98 -4.20
CA ASP A 134 -1.72 -5.91 -5.21
C ASP A 134 -2.35 -4.50 -5.29
N LEU A 135 -3.34 -4.32 -6.17
CA LEU A 135 -4.02 -3.04 -6.34
C LEU A 135 -4.80 -2.62 -5.10
N THR A 136 -5.53 -3.53 -4.47
CA THR A 136 -6.36 -3.24 -3.29
C THR A 136 -5.49 -2.80 -2.13
N GLN A 137 -4.42 -3.54 -1.83
CA GLN A 137 -3.42 -3.17 -0.82
C GLN A 137 -2.81 -1.80 -1.11
N THR A 138 -2.46 -1.53 -2.37
CA THR A 138 -1.92 -0.24 -2.80
C THR A 138 -2.90 0.90 -2.50
N GLN A 139 -4.15 0.74 -2.91
CA GLN A 139 -5.16 1.78 -2.73
C GLN A 139 -5.43 1.99 -1.24
N THR A 140 -5.61 0.92 -0.49
CA THR A 140 -5.94 1.04 0.93
C THR A 140 -4.81 1.70 1.73
N GLU A 141 -3.54 1.37 1.45
CA GLU A 141 -2.41 1.98 2.17
C GLU A 141 -2.13 3.43 1.76
N TYR A 142 -2.16 3.74 0.46
CA TYR A 142 -1.59 5.00 -0.03
C TYR A 142 -2.61 5.98 -0.61
N GLN A 143 -3.81 5.53 -0.99
CA GLN A 143 -4.76 6.35 -1.76
C GLN A 143 -5.25 7.58 -0.98
N HIS A 144 -5.50 7.44 0.32
CA HIS A 144 -5.98 8.54 1.15
C HIS A 144 -4.95 9.67 1.18
N THR A 145 -3.74 9.38 1.68
CA THR A 145 -2.67 10.38 1.78
C THR A 145 -2.24 10.92 0.41
N TYR A 146 -2.24 10.08 -0.63
CA TYR A 146 -2.03 10.55 -2.00
C TYR A 146 -3.05 11.62 -2.38
N ASN A 147 -4.34 11.36 -2.16
CA ASN A 147 -5.39 12.32 -2.51
C ASN A 147 -5.36 13.59 -1.65
N GLU A 148 -5.04 13.49 -0.37
CA GLU A 148 -4.88 14.66 0.50
C GLU A 148 -3.77 15.58 0.01
N ILE A 149 -2.60 15.02 -0.32
CA ILE A 149 -1.46 15.79 -0.85
C ILE A 149 -1.84 16.44 -2.18
N MET A 150 -2.44 15.69 -3.10
CA MET A 150 -2.83 16.27 -4.39
C MET A 150 -3.85 17.40 -4.22
N LYS A 151 -4.85 17.24 -3.35
CA LYS A 151 -5.82 18.30 -3.01
C LYS A 151 -5.17 19.51 -2.35
N LYS A 152 -4.21 19.31 -1.45
CA LYS A 152 -3.43 20.38 -0.80
C LYS A 152 -2.70 21.26 -1.83
N HIS A 153 -2.22 20.67 -2.93
CA HIS A 153 -1.60 21.40 -4.04
C HIS A 153 -2.61 21.95 -5.06
N GLY A 154 -3.91 21.79 -4.81
CA GLY A 154 -5.00 22.27 -5.67
C GLY A 154 -5.11 21.50 -6.98
N LEU A 155 -4.77 20.21 -6.98
CA LEU A 155 -4.84 19.33 -8.16
C LEU A 155 -6.15 18.56 -8.16
N ASN A 156 -6.84 18.55 -9.30
CA ASN A 156 -7.97 17.63 -9.53
C ASN A 156 -7.48 16.22 -9.89
N TYR A 157 -8.36 15.22 -9.93
CA TYR A 157 -7.98 13.83 -10.20
C TYR A 157 -7.17 13.60 -11.49
N LEU A 158 -7.47 14.34 -12.57
CA LEU A 158 -6.71 14.22 -13.82
C LEU A 158 -5.29 14.78 -13.65
N GLU A 159 -5.15 15.90 -12.96
CA GLU A 159 -3.85 16.50 -12.64
C GLU A 159 -3.06 15.66 -11.62
N SER A 160 -3.76 15.02 -10.68
CA SER A 160 -3.21 14.01 -9.76
C SER A 160 -2.66 12.83 -10.54
N ALA A 161 -3.38 12.29 -11.53
CA ALA A 161 -2.89 11.20 -12.37
C ALA A 161 -1.59 11.58 -13.09
N GLN A 162 -1.49 12.82 -13.57
CA GLN A 162 -0.28 13.35 -14.20
C GLN A 162 0.87 13.55 -13.20
N ALA A 163 0.59 14.01 -11.98
CA ALA A 163 1.58 14.05 -10.90
C ALA A 163 2.09 12.65 -10.54
N GLY A 164 1.21 11.64 -10.56
CA GLY A 164 1.58 10.23 -10.41
C GLY A 164 2.61 9.75 -11.43
N MET A 165 2.53 10.21 -12.69
CA MET A 165 3.54 9.91 -13.72
C MET A 165 4.88 10.61 -13.47
N ILE A 166 4.88 11.79 -12.85
CA ILE A 166 6.11 12.44 -12.38
C ILE A 166 6.74 11.59 -11.27
N ILE A 167 5.96 11.14 -10.29
CA ILE A 167 6.42 10.24 -9.22
C ILE A 167 7.05 8.97 -9.83
N CYS A 168 6.35 8.32 -10.76
CA CYS A 168 6.87 7.15 -11.49
C CYS A 168 8.22 7.45 -12.16
N SER A 169 8.36 8.60 -12.83
CA SER A 169 9.62 8.95 -13.51
C SER A 169 10.79 9.20 -12.55
N ILE A 170 10.52 9.73 -11.35
CA ILE A 170 11.54 9.95 -10.31
C ILE A 170 12.01 8.61 -9.76
N ILE A 171 11.06 7.73 -9.39
CA ILE A 171 11.34 6.37 -8.90
C ILE A 171 12.09 5.55 -9.96
N PHE A 172 11.66 5.65 -11.21
CA PHE A 172 12.32 5.02 -12.34
C PHE A 172 13.77 5.50 -12.49
N GLY A 173 14.02 6.81 -12.44
CA GLY A 173 15.38 7.35 -12.48
C GLY A 173 16.24 6.84 -11.33
N TYR A 174 15.68 6.71 -10.14
CA TYR A 174 16.39 6.14 -8.99
C TYR A 174 16.77 4.67 -9.22
N HIS A 175 15.81 3.81 -9.56
CA HIS A 175 16.06 2.36 -9.69
C HIS A 175 16.81 1.98 -10.98
N CYS A 176 16.43 2.56 -12.11
CA CYS A 176 16.99 2.17 -13.42
C CYS A 176 18.30 2.88 -13.77
N ILE A 177 18.48 4.14 -13.36
CA ILE A 177 19.66 4.95 -13.75
C ILE A 177 20.69 5.00 -12.63
N LYS A 178 20.26 5.38 -11.41
CA LYS A 178 21.17 5.61 -10.28
C LYS A 178 21.62 4.29 -9.64
N ASN A 179 20.67 3.44 -9.24
CA ASN A 179 20.97 2.18 -8.55
C ASN A 179 21.20 1.01 -9.50
N LYS A 180 20.57 1.02 -10.68
CA LYS A 180 20.62 -0.05 -11.68
C LYS A 180 20.23 -1.41 -11.11
N ASP A 181 19.23 -1.43 -10.22
CA ASP A 181 18.74 -2.63 -9.53
C ASP A 181 17.58 -3.33 -10.26
N ILE A 182 17.03 -2.68 -11.29
CA ILE A 182 16.00 -3.23 -12.20
C ILE A 182 16.29 -2.85 -13.65
N ASP A 183 15.95 -3.73 -14.59
CA ASP A 183 16.04 -3.43 -16.02
C ASP A 183 15.02 -2.33 -16.43
N PRO A 184 15.41 -1.30 -17.20
CA PRO A 184 14.52 -0.22 -17.61
C PRO A 184 13.24 -0.67 -18.33
N TYR A 185 13.29 -1.76 -19.10
CA TYR A 185 12.13 -2.25 -19.86
C TYR A 185 11.21 -3.09 -18.98
N VAL A 186 11.75 -3.85 -18.02
CA VAL A 186 10.96 -4.50 -16.96
C VAL A 186 10.24 -3.44 -16.13
N ALA A 187 10.95 -2.41 -15.66
CA ALA A 187 10.38 -1.29 -14.91
C ALA A 187 9.28 -0.55 -15.69
N THR A 188 9.49 -0.36 -17.00
CA THR A 188 8.47 0.24 -17.89
C THR A 188 7.22 -0.63 -17.97
N GLY A 189 7.39 -1.95 -18.08
CA GLY A 189 6.29 -2.91 -18.03
C GLY A 189 5.48 -2.84 -16.74
N ILE A 190 6.17 -2.78 -15.60
CA ILE A 190 5.54 -2.65 -14.28
C ILE A 190 4.73 -1.36 -14.17
N VAL A 191 5.29 -0.23 -14.62
CA VAL A 191 4.55 1.05 -14.65
C VAL A 191 3.34 0.96 -15.58
N ALA A 192 3.49 0.38 -16.77
CA ALA A 192 2.39 0.23 -17.72
C ALA A 192 1.24 -0.61 -17.14
N MET A 193 1.56 -1.76 -16.56
CA MET A 193 0.57 -2.65 -15.94
C MET A 193 -0.09 -1.98 -14.73
N GLY A 194 0.68 -1.33 -13.85
CA GLY A 194 0.12 -0.64 -12.69
C GLY A 194 -0.85 0.49 -13.09
N VAL A 195 -0.54 1.26 -14.14
CA VAL A 195 -1.47 2.27 -14.67
C VAL A 195 -2.74 1.61 -15.20
N VAL A 196 -2.63 0.52 -15.96
CA VAL A 196 -3.79 -0.20 -16.50
C VAL A 196 -4.67 -0.76 -15.39
N GLU A 197 -4.09 -1.42 -14.38
CA GLU A 197 -4.80 -1.94 -13.21
C GLU A 197 -5.56 -0.82 -12.49
N GLY A 198 -4.91 0.30 -12.18
CA GLY A 198 -5.56 1.41 -11.51
C GLY A 198 -6.61 2.12 -12.36
N ALA A 199 -6.38 2.24 -13.67
CA ALA A 199 -7.29 2.97 -14.57
C ALA A 199 -8.52 2.16 -14.98
N LYS A 200 -8.46 0.82 -14.88
CA LYS A 200 -9.55 -0.08 -15.29
C LYS A 200 -10.29 -0.74 -14.14
N THR A 201 -9.87 -0.56 -12.90
CA THR A 201 -10.53 -1.19 -11.74
C THR A 201 -11.13 -0.13 -10.84
N SER A 202 -12.40 -0.29 -10.48
CA SER A 202 -13.08 0.63 -9.56
C SER A 202 -12.35 0.65 -8.22
N PRO A 203 -11.91 1.82 -7.74
CA PRO A 203 -11.10 1.91 -6.53
C PRO A 203 -11.94 1.75 -5.27
N VAL A 204 -11.29 1.28 -4.20
CA VAL A 204 -11.86 1.36 -2.84
C VAL A 204 -12.23 2.81 -2.48
N SER A 205 -13.20 3.00 -1.57
CA SER A 205 -13.58 4.34 -1.11
C SER A 205 -12.37 5.15 -0.62
N LEU A 206 -12.42 6.47 -0.75
CA LEU A 206 -11.40 7.33 -0.12
C LEU A 206 -11.44 7.24 1.41
N ASP A 207 -12.59 6.86 1.97
CA ASP A 207 -12.78 6.64 3.40
C ASP A 207 -12.40 5.21 3.82
N ALA A 208 -11.94 4.37 2.89
CA ALA A 208 -11.43 3.04 3.21
C ALA A 208 -10.17 3.21 4.07
N LYS A 209 -10.24 2.69 5.31
CA LYS A 209 -9.12 2.77 6.26
C LYS A 209 -7.95 1.89 5.77
N PRO A 210 -6.70 2.34 5.89
CA PRO A 210 -5.51 1.53 5.63
C PRO A 210 -5.59 0.17 6.34
N ILE A 211 -5.12 -0.89 5.68
CA ILE A 211 -5.13 -2.25 6.22
C ILE A 211 -4.05 -2.38 7.30
N ASP A 212 -3.08 -1.46 7.37
CA ASP A 212 -2.01 -1.48 8.35
C ASP A 212 -1.85 -0.11 9.04
N SER A 213 -2.58 0.09 10.12
CA SER A 213 -1.99 0.76 11.29
C SER A 213 -2.11 -0.22 12.45
N PRO A 214 -1.00 -0.65 13.07
CA PRO A 214 -1.09 -1.22 14.41
C PRO A 214 -1.64 -0.10 15.29
N SER A 215 -2.87 -0.27 15.75
CA SER A 215 -3.62 0.68 16.58
C SER A 215 -4.03 1.99 15.91
N GLN A 216 -5.31 2.08 15.54
CA GLN A 216 -6.10 3.27 15.90
C GLN A 216 -7.40 2.82 16.56
N ALA A 217 -7.42 2.96 17.87
CA ALA A 217 -8.58 2.87 18.73
C ALA A 217 -9.77 3.63 18.12
N VAL A 218 -10.87 2.92 17.91
CA VAL A 218 -12.20 3.54 17.91
C VAL A 218 -12.49 3.91 19.36
N PRO A 219 -12.67 5.20 19.72
CA PRO A 219 -13.13 5.51 21.07
C PRO A 219 -14.60 5.10 21.25
N ALA A 220 -14.83 4.31 22.31
CA ALA A 220 -16.05 4.15 23.13
C ALA A 220 -17.39 3.96 22.39
N ASN A 221 -17.99 2.77 22.32
CA ASN A 221 -18.43 1.97 23.48
C ASN A 221 -18.42 0.45 23.25
N ASP A 222 -17.88 -0.04 22.12
CA ASP A 222 -17.84 -1.48 21.81
C ASP A 222 -16.70 -1.83 20.83
N SER A 223 -15.45 -1.56 21.24
CA SER A 223 -14.28 -1.92 20.44
C SER A 223 -14.04 -3.44 20.49
N ARG A 224 -14.15 -4.11 19.34
CA ARG A 224 -14.03 -5.57 19.22
C ARG A 224 -12.73 -5.95 18.54
N PHE A 225 -11.96 -6.87 19.11
CA PHE A 225 -10.82 -7.52 18.45
C PHE A 225 -11.19 -8.96 18.07
N VAL A 226 -10.77 -9.42 16.90
CA VAL A 226 -11.22 -10.67 16.30
C VAL A 226 -10.03 -11.57 15.98
N ILE A 227 -10.09 -12.82 16.43
CA ILE A 227 -9.06 -13.84 16.24
C ILE A 227 -9.68 -15.06 15.53
N GLY A 228 -8.95 -15.61 14.57
CA GLY A 228 -9.36 -16.82 13.84
C GLY A 228 -8.59 -17.01 12.55
N GLU A 229 -9.08 -17.95 11.73
CA GLU A 229 -8.59 -18.13 10.37
C GLU A 229 -8.76 -16.85 9.56
N ILE A 230 -7.70 -16.44 8.85
CA ILE A 230 -7.62 -15.07 8.34
C ILE A 230 -8.73 -14.72 7.35
N SER A 231 -9.13 -15.67 6.50
CA SER A 231 -10.22 -15.50 5.54
C SER A 231 -11.56 -15.30 6.25
N VAL A 232 -11.79 -15.99 7.36
CA VAL A 232 -13.01 -15.92 8.17
C VAL A 232 -13.03 -14.62 8.97
N VAL A 233 -11.90 -14.23 9.55
CA VAL A 233 -11.76 -12.97 10.31
C VAL A 233 -12.03 -11.77 9.42
N ILE A 234 -11.49 -11.74 8.20
CA ILE A 234 -11.73 -10.65 7.25
C ILE A 234 -13.23 -10.53 6.92
N GLN A 235 -13.89 -11.65 6.63
CA GLN A 235 -15.32 -11.67 6.33
C GLN A 235 -16.17 -11.21 7.53
N ASP A 236 -15.84 -11.68 8.73
CA ASP A 236 -16.54 -11.31 9.96
C ASP A 236 -16.36 -9.82 10.30
N VAL A 237 -15.14 -9.31 10.22
CA VAL A 237 -14.84 -7.88 10.48
C VAL A 237 -15.52 -6.99 9.45
N GLN A 238 -15.59 -7.39 8.18
CA GLN A 238 -16.34 -6.66 7.15
C GLN A 238 -17.84 -6.58 7.47
N LYS A 239 -18.42 -7.65 8.00
CA LYS A 239 -19.86 -7.74 8.28
C LYS A 239 -20.26 -7.10 9.61
N ASN A 240 -19.47 -7.33 10.65
CA ASN A 240 -19.82 -7.08 12.04
C ASN A 240 -18.94 -6.02 12.70
N GLY A 241 -17.96 -5.48 11.98
CA GLY A 241 -16.95 -4.58 12.52
C GLY A 241 -15.95 -5.28 13.44
N GLY A 242 -14.87 -4.57 13.73
CA GLY A 242 -13.81 -5.02 14.63
C GLY A 242 -12.41 -4.72 14.11
N GLN A 243 -11.42 -5.21 14.84
CA GLN A 243 -10.00 -5.12 14.53
C GLN A 243 -9.40 -6.52 14.52
N TYR A 244 -8.34 -6.73 13.75
CA TYR A 244 -7.61 -8.01 13.69
C TYR A 244 -6.14 -7.76 13.36
N THR A 245 -5.28 -8.75 13.62
CA THR A 245 -3.88 -8.71 13.20
C THR A 245 -3.68 -9.58 11.96
N LEU A 246 -3.14 -8.96 10.90
CA LEU A 246 -2.67 -9.65 9.71
C LEU A 246 -1.15 -9.49 9.63
N LEU A 247 -0.43 -10.61 9.66
CA LEU A 247 1.00 -10.59 9.37
C LEU A 247 1.19 -10.70 7.85
N ASN A 248 1.94 -9.77 7.27
CA ASN A 248 2.33 -9.88 5.88
C ASN A 248 3.17 -11.17 5.66
N PRO A 249 2.83 -12.04 4.69
CA PRO A 249 3.53 -13.30 4.46
C PRO A 249 5.05 -13.16 4.25
N MET A 250 5.50 -12.03 3.69
CA MET A 250 6.93 -11.75 3.51
C MET A 250 7.64 -11.39 4.82
N VAL A 251 6.93 -10.77 5.76
CA VAL A 251 7.44 -10.50 7.11
C VAL A 251 7.54 -11.82 7.86
N GLU A 252 6.54 -12.68 7.74
CA GLU A 252 6.56 -14.04 8.30
C GLU A 252 7.75 -14.85 7.79
N ALA A 253 7.99 -14.85 6.47
CA ALA A 253 9.13 -15.54 5.86
C ALA A 253 10.48 -15.03 6.41
N LYS A 254 10.64 -13.71 6.56
CA LYS A 254 11.86 -13.11 7.13
C LYS A 254 12.06 -13.42 8.60
N LEU A 255 10.97 -13.47 9.39
CA LEU A 255 11.04 -13.86 10.80
C LEU A 255 11.54 -15.30 10.91
N LYS A 256 10.99 -16.20 10.07
CA LYS A 256 11.45 -17.58 9.97
C LYS A 256 12.92 -17.68 9.55
N GLU A 257 13.37 -16.92 8.55
CA GLU A 257 14.78 -16.84 8.14
C GLU A 257 15.70 -16.34 9.27
N ALA A 258 15.21 -15.43 10.10
CA ALA A 258 15.93 -14.92 11.27
C ALA A 258 15.84 -15.82 12.51
N ASN A 259 15.19 -17.00 12.39
CA ASN A 259 14.90 -17.91 13.50
C ASN A 259 14.10 -17.23 14.64
N ILE A 260 13.20 -16.33 14.27
CA ILE A 260 12.26 -15.64 15.15
C ILE A 260 10.87 -16.22 14.91
N ASP A 261 10.21 -16.65 15.98
CA ASP A 261 8.85 -17.15 15.91
C ASP A 261 7.86 -16.03 15.51
N PRO A 262 7.14 -16.16 14.37
CA PRO A 262 6.14 -15.19 13.98
C PRO A 262 5.02 -14.98 15.00
N GLN A 263 4.73 -15.97 15.86
CA GLN A 263 3.72 -15.86 16.91
C GLN A 263 3.98 -14.69 17.85
N VAL A 264 5.24 -14.28 18.05
CA VAL A 264 5.61 -13.12 18.89
C VAL A 264 4.95 -11.83 18.38
N VAL A 265 4.82 -11.67 17.06
CA VAL A 265 4.19 -10.48 16.47
C VAL A 265 2.70 -10.45 16.76
N TYR A 266 2.03 -11.61 16.67
CA TYR A 266 0.62 -11.73 16.98
C TYR A 266 0.33 -11.53 18.47
N ILE A 267 1.17 -12.07 19.36
CA ILE A 267 1.09 -11.80 20.80
C ILE A 267 1.24 -10.31 21.06
N GLN A 268 2.24 -9.66 20.46
CA GLN A 268 2.47 -8.24 20.68
C GLN A 268 1.29 -7.40 20.20
N GLY A 269 0.72 -7.72 19.03
CA GLY A 269 -0.49 -7.09 18.53
C GLY A 269 -1.66 -7.24 19.51
N LEU A 270 -1.90 -8.46 19.99
CA LEU A 270 -2.96 -8.74 20.98
C LEU A 270 -2.73 -8.01 22.31
N LYS A 271 -1.51 -8.01 22.84
CA LYS A 271 -1.14 -7.28 24.07
C LYS A 271 -1.47 -5.80 23.96
N THR A 272 -1.07 -5.17 22.86
CA THR A 272 -1.37 -3.75 22.63
C THR A 272 -2.88 -3.49 22.66
N GLN A 273 -3.71 -4.38 22.09
CA GLN A 273 -5.17 -4.24 22.14
C GLN A 273 -5.76 -4.40 23.54
N LEU A 274 -5.22 -5.33 24.34
CA LEU A 274 -5.63 -5.51 25.75
C LEU A 274 -5.21 -4.32 26.63
N GLU A 275 -4.02 -3.76 26.38
CA GLU A 275 -3.51 -2.55 27.05
C GLU A 275 -4.35 -1.31 26.69
N GLU A 276 -4.80 -1.22 25.45
CA GLU A 276 -5.76 -0.21 24.96
C GLU A 276 -7.20 -0.43 25.44
N LYS A 277 -7.45 -1.48 26.23
CA LYS A 277 -8.75 -1.78 26.83
C LYS A 277 -9.87 -1.97 25.80
N VAL A 278 -9.58 -2.75 24.75
CA VAL A 278 -10.61 -3.24 23.81
C VAL A 278 -11.79 -3.88 24.56
N SER A 279 -13.05 -3.61 24.21
CA SER A 279 -14.21 -4.08 25.00
C SER A 279 -14.30 -5.60 25.06
N ARG A 280 -13.99 -6.27 23.94
CA ARG A 280 -13.95 -7.73 23.86
C ARG A 280 -13.00 -8.25 22.80
N VAL A 281 -12.50 -9.46 23.02
CA VAL A 281 -11.74 -10.28 22.07
C VAL A 281 -12.58 -11.50 21.72
N ASP A 282 -12.89 -11.71 20.44
CA ASP A 282 -13.74 -12.81 19.97
C ASP A 282 -12.95 -13.80 19.12
N PHE A 283 -13.18 -15.09 19.37
CA PHE A 283 -12.69 -16.20 18.55
C PHE A 283 -13.80 -16.63 17.58
N ILE A 284 -13.54 -16.53 16.28
CA ILE A 284 -14.54 -16.82 15.25
C ILE A 284 -14.33 -18.18 14.63
N ASN A 285 -15.44 -18.92 14.49
CA ASN A 285 -15.47 -20.26 13.92
C ASN A 285 -14.55 -21.25 14.67
N MET A 286 -14.48 -21.08 15.99
CA MET A 286 -13.71 -21.92 16.91
C MET A 286 -14.54 -22.23 18.14
N ASP A 287 -14.40 -23.45 18.65
CA ASP A 287 -14.88 -23.84 19.98
C ASP A 287 -13.72 -23.73 20.97
N ILE A 288 -13.77 -22.70 21.82
CA ILE A 288 -12.68 -22.42 22.76
C ILE A 288 -12.63 -23.45 23.89
N ASP A 289 -13.77 -24.02 24.31
CA ASP A 289 -13.78 -25.05 25.33
C ASP A 289 -13.15 -26.35 24.80
N GLU A 290 -13.42 -26.70 23.54
CA GLU A 290 -12.75 -27.82 22.88
C GLU A 290 -11.24 -27.59 22.77
N ILE A 291 -10.83 -26.40 22.31
CA ILE A 291 -9.41 -26.04 22.13
C ILE A 291 -8.65 -26.09 23.47
N LEU A 292 -9.18 -25.45 24.50
CA LEU A 292 -8.52 -25.37 25.81
C LEU A 292 -8.56 -26.70 26.57
N GLY A 293 -9.49 -27.61 26.22
CA GLY A 293 -9.52 -28.98 26.71
C GLY A 293 -8.41 -29.89 26.14
N GLN A 294 -7.74 -29.47 25.07
CA GLN A 294 -6.64 -30.22 24.46
C GLN A 294 -5.28 -29.88 25.10
N LYS A 295 -4.34 -30.83 25.07
CA LYS A 295 -2.95 -30.54 25.46
C LYS A 295 -2.31 -29.63 24.42
N GLN A 296 -1.66 -28.56 24.89
CA GLN A 296 -0.87 -27.66 24.05
C GLN A 296 0.23 -28.44 23.31
N LYS A 297 0.30 -28.28 21.99
CA LYS A 297 1.33 -28.84 21.11
C LYS A 297 2.28 -27.72 20.65
N ASP A 298 3.48 -28.09 20.22
CA ASP A 298 4.51 -27.12 19.79
C ASP A 298 4.19 -26.47 18.43
N ASP A 299 3.39 -27.13 17.59
CA ASP A 299 3.01 -26.64 16.26
C ASP A 299 1.49 -26.41 16.18
N LEU A 300 1.07 -25.27 16.71
CA LEU A 300 -0.33 -24.84 16.68
C LEU A 300 -0.54 -23.72 15.66
N PRO A 301 -1.67 -23.73 14.92
CA PRO A 301 -2.09 -22.56 14.18
C PRO A 301 -2.14 -21.33 15.09
N VAL A 302 -1.75 -20.16 14.56
CA VAL A 302 -1.59 -18.93 15.35
C VAL A 302 -2.84 -18.60 16.17
N HIS A 303 -4.03 -18.74 15.60
CA HIS A 303 -5.28 -18.44 16.31
C HIS A 303 -5.53 -19.41 17.49
N VAL A 304 -5.17 -20.69 17.36
CA VAL A 304 -5.26 -21.67 18.46
C VAL A 304 -4.24 -21.35 19.54
N PHE A 305 -3.02 -21.01 19.14
CA PHE A 305 -1.97 -20.58 20.07
C PHE A 305 -2.42 -19.34 20.88
N LEU A 306 -3.01 -18.34 20.22
CA LEU A 306 -3.50 -17.13 20.89
C LEU A 306 -4.63 -17.44 21.89
N ALA A 307 -5.46 -18.47 21.65
CA ALA A 307 -6.47 -18.90 22.63
C ALA A 307 -5.82 -19.38 23.93
N PHE A 308 -4.81 -20.25 23.84
CA PHE A 308 -4.04 -20.70 25.02
C PHE A 308 -3.31 -19.56 25.71
N TRP A 309 -2.74 -18.64 24.95
CA TRP A 309 -2.05 -17.49 25.51
C TRP A 309 -3.02 -16.57 26.27
N LEU A 310 -4.18 -16.28 25.68
CA LEU A 310 -5.18 -15.41 26.27
C LEU A 310 -5.83 -16.04 27.51
N ASP A 311 -6.06 -17.35 27.53
CA ASP A 311 -6.57 -18.05 28.72
C ASP A 311 -5.65 -17.88 29.94
N LYS A 312 -4.33 -17.85 29.73
CA LYS A 312 -3.33 -17.66 30.79
C LYS A 312 -3.20 -16.21 31.23
N GLU A 313 -3.22 -15.27 30.28
CA GLU A 313 -2.77 -13.90 30.52
C GLU A 313 -3.92 -12.89 30.69
N ALA A 314 -5.11 -13.16 30.13
CA ALA A 314 -6.18 -12.17 30.03
C ALA A 314 -6.67 -11.63 31.37
N VAL A 315 -6.63 -12.43 32.44
CA VAL A 315 -7.00 -12.00 33.79
C VAL A 315 -6.10 -10.88 34.28
N GLY A 316 -4.79 -10.92 33.97
CA GLY A 316 -3.84 -9.87 34.29
C GLY A 316 -4.14 -8.53 33.61
N TYR A 317 -4.82 -8.58 32.45
CA TYR A 317 -5.28 -7.40 31.72
C TYR A 317 -6.69 -6.95 32.10
N GLY A 318 -7.36 -7.62 33.03
CA GLY A 318 -8.71 -7.29 33.50
C GLY A 318 -9.85 -7.89 32.68
N TYR A 319 -9.60 -8.94 31.91
CA TYR A 319 -10.61 -9.62 31.09
C TYR A 319 -11.14 -10.88 31.76
N GLN A 320 -12.36 -11.27 31.43
CA GLN A 320 -12.95 -12.57 31.79
C GLN A 320 -13.47 -13.29 30.57
N ARG A 321 -13.28 -14.62 30.56
CA ARG A 321 -13.82 -15.50 29.53
C ARG A 321 -15.34 -15.58 29.64
N SER A 322 -16.01 -15.54 28.50
CA SER A 322 -17.46 -15.63 28.33
C SER A 322 -17.74 -16.34 27.00
N GLY A 323 -17.88 -17.66 27.06
CA GLY A 323 -17.93 -18.53 25.88
C GLY A 323 -16.66 -18.43 25.03
N ASN A 324 -16.83 -18.11 23.74
CA ASN A 324 -15.73 -17.95 22.78
C ASN A 324 -15.09 -16.55 22.79
N SER A 325 -15.34 -15.78 23.84
CA SER A 325 -14.89 -14.40 23.94
C SER A 325 -14.23 -14.10 25.29
N TRP A 326 -13.38 -13.09 25.31
CA TRP A 326 -12.87 -12.46 26.52
C TRP A 326 -13.37 -11.03 26.57
N VAL A 327 -14.09 -10.70 27.65
CA VAL A 327 -14.74 -9.40 27.83
C VAL A 327 -14.06 -8.64 28.95
N LEU A 328 -13.80 -7.36 28.73
CA LEU A 328 -13.20 -6.49 29.73
C LEU A 328 -14.15 -6.36 30.93
N LYS A 329 -13.66 -6.64 32.15
CA LYS A 329 -14.43 -6.41 33.37
C LYS A 329 -14.60 -4.91 33.57
N LYS A 330 -15.84 -4.48 33.78
CA LYS A 330 -16.18 -3.14 34.23
C LYS A 330 -15.87 -2.98 35.71
#